data_AF-A0A971PXZ1-F1
#
_entry.id   AF-A0A971PXZ1-F1
#
_cell.length_a   1.000
_cell.length_b   1.000
_cell.length_c   1.000
_cell.angle_alpha   90.00
_cell.angle_beta   90.00
_cell.angle_gamma   90.00
#
_symmetry.space_group_name_H-M   'P 1'
#
loop_
_entity.id
_entity.type
_entity.pdbx_description
1 polymer ?
#
loop_
_entity_poly.entity_id
_entity_poly.type
_entity_poly.pdbx_seq_one_letter_code
_entity_poly.pdbx_strand_id
1 'polypeptide(L)'
;ISEQQLNSQQLFDLMSDLILLHRKSNIDLVNLQTASGLLKEAVANDGRVLYEKEEGYFQALCPYLYKCYYETRKFRQAKHALFEKRLEEELRNVRPR
;
A
#
# COMPACT_ATOMS: atom_id res chain seq x y z
N ILE A 1 -7.24 -11.44 4.75
CA ILE A 1 -7.45 -10.57 5.92
C ILE A 1 -7.62 -11.48 7.13
N SER A 2 -6.78 -11.31 8.16
CA SER A 2 -6.78 -12.15 9.36
C SER A 2 -8.11 -12.11 10.09
N GLU A 3 -8.57 -13.27 10.58
CA GLU A 3 -9.77 -13.41 11.43
C GLU A 3 -9.58 -12.77 12.81
N GLN A 4 -8.36 -12.83 13.35
CA GLN A 4 -7.98 -12.12 14.56
C GLN A 4 -7.28 -10.81 14.20
N GLN A 5 -7.92 -9.70 14.58
CA GLN A 5 -7.25 -8.41 14.59
C GLN A 5 -6.33 -8.34 15.82
N LEU A 6 -5.08 -7.98 15.56
CA LEU A 6 -4.15 -7.62 16.63
C LEU A 6 -4.64 -6.33 17.28
N ASN A 7 -4.66 -6.31 18.62
CA ASN A 7 -4.83 -5.06 19.33
C ASN A 7 -3.58 -4.18 19.17
N SER A 8 -3.66 -2.91 19.58
CA SER A 8 -2.57 -1.94 19.40
C SER A 8 -1.23 -2.41 20.00
N GLN A 9 -1.27 -3.10 21.16
CA GLN A 9 -0.07 -3.62 21.81
C GLN A 9 0.52 -4.78 21.01
N GLN A 10 -0.31 -5.75 20.61
CA GLN A 10 0.12 -6.90 19.82
C GLN A 10 0.69 -6.50 18.46
N LEU A 11 0.10 -5.47 17.82
CA LEU A 11 0.64 -4.92 16.58
C LEU A 11 2.02 -4.28 16.81
N PHE A 12 2.16 -3.51 17.89
CA PHE A 12 3.44 -2.89 18.25
C PHE A 12 4.53 -3.94 18.55
N ASP A 13 4.19 -4.99 19.28
CA ASP A 13 5.10 -6.09 19.62
C ASP A 13 5.56 -6.80 18.34
N LEU A 14 4.62 -7.17 17.45
CA LEU A 14 4.93 -7.78 16.16
C LEU A 14 5.85 -6.91 15.29
N MET A 15 5.55 -5.60 15.22
CA MET A 15 6.38 -4.66 14.47
C MET A 15 7.78 -4.57 15.08
N SER A 16 7.90 -4.58 16.41
CA SER A 16 9.18 -4.52 17.13
C SER A 16 10.02 -5.78 16.93
N ASP A 17 9.40 -6.95 16.94
CA ASP A 17 10.07 -8.22 16.65
C ASP A 17 10.58 -8.26 15.21
N LEU A 18 9.77 -7.77 14.27
CA LEU A 18 10.15 -7.66 12.85
C LEU A 18 11.22 -6.57 12.62
N ILE A 19 11.28 -5.50 13.42
CA ILE A 19 12.35 -4.48 13.33
C ILE A 19 13.74 -5.13 13.49
N LEU A 20 13.88 -6.17 14.33
CA LEU A 20 15.15 -6.90 14.46
C LEU A 20 15.54 -7.64 13.17
N LEU A 21 14.56 -8.17 12.45
CA LEU A 21 14.76 -8.77 11.13
C LEU A 21 15.05 -7.71 10.06
N HIS A 22 14.41 -6.54 10.13
CA HIS A 22 14.66 -5.41 9.23
C HIS A 22 16.05 -4.78 9.41
N ARG A 23 16.62 -4.78 10.62
CA ARG A 23 17.94 -4.16 10.85
C ARG A 23 19.07 -4.77 10.01
N LYS A 24 18.90 -5.99 9.49
CA LYS A 24 19.85 -6.65 8.59
C LYS A 24 19.38 -6.74 7.13
N SER A 25 18.15 -6.34 6.83
CA SER A 25 17.56 -6.55 5.49
C SER A 25 16.56 -5.45 5.14
N ASN A 26 16.59 -4.99 3.88
CA ASN A 26 15.65 -4.00 3.32
C ASN A 26 14.26 -4.63 3.13
N ILE A 27 13.61 -4.99 4.23
CA ILE A 27 12.23 -5.46 4.27
C ILE A 27 11.36 -4.25 4.60
N ASP A 28 10.14 -4.19 4.07
CA ASP A 28 9.11 -3.23 4.44
C ASP A 28 7.84 -4.02 4.76
N LEU A 29 7.26 -3.80 5.95
CA LEU A 29 6.04 -4.51 6.37
C LEU A 29 4.82 -3.62 6.18
N VAL A 30 3.79 -4.18 5.56
CA VAL A 30 2.55 -3.48 5.22
C VAL A 30 1.35 -4.23 5.77
N ASN A 31 0.49 -3.53 6.53
CA ASN A 31 -0.82 -4.06 6.90
C ASN A 31 -1.85 -3.82 5.77
N LEU A 32 -2.26 -4.90 5.08
CA LEU A 32 -3.23 -4.82 3.98
C LEU A 32 -4.64 -4.36 4.39
N GLN A 33 -5.03 -4.40 5.67
CA GLN A 33 -6.32 -3.83 6.08
C GLN A 33 -6.32 -2.30 5.90
N THR A 34 -5.25 -1.64 6.33
CA THR A 34 -5.11 -0.17 6.33
C THR A 34 -4.33 0.39 5.15
N ALA A 35 -3.70 -0.48 4.34
CA ALA A 35 -2.94 -0.08 3.16
C ALA A 35 -3.77 0.73 2.16
N SER A 36 -3.09 1.64 1.45
CA SER A 36 -3.70 2.44 0.38
C SER A 36 -4.20 1.54 -0.76
N GLY A 37 -5.18 2.03 -1.52
CA GLY A 37 -5.69 1.30 -2.68
C GLY A 37 -4.61 1.00 -3.74
N LEU A 38 -3.60 1.87 -3.88
CA LEU A 38 -2.48 1.64 -4.80
C LEU A 38 -1.60 0.47 -4.35
N LEU A 39 -1.28 0.42 -3.06
CA LEU A 39 -0.45 -0.65 -2.50
C LEU A 39 -1.18 -2.00 -2.51
N LYS A 40 -2.50 -1.98 -2.28
CA LYS A 40 -3.36 -3.17 -2.42
C LYS A 40 -3.35 -3.72 -3.84
N GLU A 41 -3.39 -2.86 -4.86
CA GLU A 41 -3.34 -3.28 -6.26
C GLU A 41 -1.96 -3.79 -6.68
N ALA A 42 -0.87 -3.15 -6.25
CA ALA A 42 0.48 -3.68 -6.45
C ALA A 42 0.63 -5.10 -5.87
N VAL A 43 0.08 -5.33 -4.67
CA VAL A 43 0.08 -6.66 -4.04
C VAL A 43 -0.77 -7.65 -4.84
N ALA A 44 -1.93 -7.25 -5.36
CA ALA A 44 -2.79 -8.14 -6.14
C ALA A 44 -2.21 -8.49 -7.53
N ASN A 45 -1.44 -7.59 -8.14
CA ASN A 45 -0.82 -7.78 -9.45
C ASN A 45 0.49 -8.58 -9.35
N ASP A 46 1.39 -8.17 -8.46
CA ASP A 46 2.79 -8.61 -8.45
C ASP A 46 3.14 -9.44 -7.20
N GLY A 47 2.20 -9.57 -6.26
CA GLY A 47 2.43 -10.24 -4.99
C GLY A 47 2.63 -11.75 -5.14
N ARG A 48 3.58 -12.28 -4.38
CA ARG A 48 3.79 -13.71 -4.23
C ARG A 48 3.32 -14.15 -2.84
N VAL A 49 2.46 -15.17 -2.81
CA VAL A 49 2.00 -15.76 -1.55
C VAL A 49 3.18 -16.46 -0.87
N LEU A 50 3.47 -16.03 0.37
CA LEU A 50 4.40 -16.72 1.26
C LEU A 50 3.68 -17.67 2.21
N TYR A 51 2.45 -17.30 2.60
CA TYR A 51 1.59 -18.07 3.48
C TYR A 51 0.13 -17.71 3.26
N GLU A 52 -0.73 -18.72 3.29
CA GLU A 52 -2.18 -18.60 3.39
C GLU A 52 -2.71 -19.74 4.27
N LYS A 53 -3.77 -19.48 5.03
CA LYS A 53 -4.38 -20.49 5.93
C LYS A 53 -5.07 -21.59 5.12
N GLU A 54 -5.72 -21.20 4.03
CA GLU A 54 -6.42 -22.07 3.10
C GLU A 54 -5.90 -21.78 1.69
N GLU A 55 -5.70 -22.84 0.91
CA GLU A 55 -5.22 -22.72 -0.46
C GLU A 55 -6.20 -21.89 -1.30
N GLY A 56 -5.67 -20.90 -2.04
CA GLY A 56 -6.47 -20.02 -2.89
C GLY A 56 -7.13 -18.84 -2.17
N TYR A 57 -6.91 -18.68 -0.85
CA TYR A 57 -7.41 -17.54 -0.10
C TYR A 57 -6.92 -16.21 -0.68
N PHE A 58 -5.63 -16.12 -1.03
CA PHE A 58 -5.08 -14.91 -1.63
C PHE A 58 -5.76 -14.58 -2.97
N GLN A 59 -5.99 -15.60 -3.81
CA GLN A 59 -6.64 -15.43 -5.10
C GLN A 59 -8.08 -14.90 -4.93
N ALA A 60 -8.81 -15.41 -3.93
CA ALA A 60 -10.14 -14.92 -3.59
C ALA A 60 -10.15 -13.49 -3.01
N LEU A 61 -9.03 -13.05 -2.42
CA LEU A 61 -8.86 -11.69 -1.90
C LEU A 61 -8.58 -10.66 -3.00
N CYS A 62 -7.90 -11.05 -4.10
CA CYS A 62 -7.49 -10.13 -5.17
C CYS A 62 -8.62 -9.26 -5.74
N PRO A 63 -9.85 -9.77 -6.04
CA PRO A 63 -10.96 -8.93 -6.50
C PRO A 63 -11.30 -7.77 -5.55
N TYR A 64 -11.24 -8.00 -4.24
CA TYR A 64 -11.45 -6.96 -3.24
C TYR A 64 -10.32 -5.91 -3.28
N LEU A 65 -9.06 -6.33 -3.43
CA LEU A 65 -7.93 -5.42 -3.52
C LEU A 65 -8.02 -4.52 -4.77
N TYR A 66 -8.39 -5.09 -5.91
CA TYR A 66 -8.64 -4.31 -7.13
C TYR A 66 -9.79 -3.32 -6.94
N LYS A 67 -10.88 -3.73 -6.31
CA LYS A 67 -12.00 -2.83 -6.00
C LYS A 67 -11.54 -1.61 -5.19
N CYS A 68 -10.75 -1.81 -4.13
CA CYS A 68 -10.18 -0.71 -3.33
C CYS A 68 -9.35 0.26 -4.18
N TYR A 69 -8.59 -0.24 -5.15
CA TYR A 69 -7.86 0.61 -6.10
C TYR A 69 -8.80 1.41 -6.98
N TYR A 70 -9.77 0.77 -7.63
CA TYR A 70 -10.70 1.42 -8.55
C TYR A 70 -11.50 2.53 -7.85
N GLU A 71 -12.01 2.28 -6.65
CA GLU A 71 -12.76 3.27 -5.86
C GLU A 71 -11.93 4.52 -5.54
N THR A 72 -10.63 4.33 -5.30
CA THR A 72 -9.71 5.41 -4.93
C THR A 72 -8.98 6.04 -6.12
N ARG A 73 -9.10 5.48 -7.32
CA ARG A 73 -8.38 5.91 -8.54
C ARG A 73 -8.70 7.35 -8.93
N LYS A 74 -9.98 7.73 -8.87
CA LYS A 74 -10.44 9.10 -9.19
C LYS A 74 -9.76 10.18 -8.34
N PHE A 75 -9.52 9.90 -7.06
CA PHE A 75 -8.86 10.84 -6.16
C PHE A 75 -7.38 10.99 -6.50
N ARG A 76 -6.72 9.88 -6.88
CA ARG A 76 -5.33 9.93 -7.37
C ARG A 76 -5.21 10.73 -8.66
N GLN A 77 -6.13 10.54 -9.61
CA GLN A 77 -6.15 11.31 -10.85
C GLN A 77 -6.35 12.81 -10.60
N ALA A 78 -7.29 13.18 -9.73
CA ALA A 78 -7.49 14.58 -9.34
C ALA A 78 -6.25 15.18 -8.68
N LYS A 79 -5.61 14.43 -7.77
CA LYS A 79 -4.36 14.86 -7.12
C LYS A 79 -3.22 15.03 -8.13
N HIS A 80 -3.11 14.12 -9.10
CA HIS A 80 -2.09 14.19 -10.15
C HIS A 80 -2.30 15.43 -11.03
N ALA A 81 -3.54 15.69 -11.47
CA ALA A 81 -3.83 16.88 -12.27
C ALA A 81 -3.50 18.19 -11.53
N LEU A 82 -3.82 18.25 -10.23
CA LEU A 82 -3.44 19.39 -9.39
C LEU A 82 -1.92 19.53 -9.26
N PHE A 83 -1.22 18.42 -9.09
CA PHE A 83 0.23 18.38 -8.98
C PHE A 83 0.90 18.90 -10.25
N GLU A 84 0.49 18.40 -11.42
CA GLU A 84 1.02 18.86 -12.72
C GLU A 84 0.82 20.37 -12.91
N LYS A 85 -0.38 20.88 -12.61
CA LYS A 85 -0.64 22.33 -12.71
C LYS A 85 0.31 23.15 -11.84
N ARG A 86 0.54 22.72 -10.60
CA ARG A 86 1.48 23.39 -9.68
C ARG A 86 2.91 23.29 -10.18
N LEU A 87 3.31 22.12 -10.67
CA LEU A 87 4.64 21.90 -11.24
C LEU A 87 4.90 22.84 -12.42
N GLU A 88 3.93 23.02 -13.32
CA GLU A 88 4.02 23.96 -14.44
C GLU A 88 4.12 25.43 -14.00
N GLU A 89 3.43 25.82 -12.93
CA GLU A 89 3.51 27.15 -12.34
C GLU A 89 4.91 27.39 -11.74
N GLU A 90 5.42 26.45 -10.94
CA GLU A 90 6.76 26.55 -10.35
C GLU A 90 7.86 26.56 -11.42
N LEU A 91 7.77 25.70 -12.45
CA LEU A 91 8.73 25.68 -13.55
C LEU A 91 8.73 26.99 -14.35
N ARG A 92 7.59 27.68 -14.47
CA ARG A 92 7.51 29.03 -15.07
C ARG A 92 8.17 30.08 -14.19
N ASN A 93 8.04 29.97 -12.87
CA ASN A 93 8.65 30.91 -11.92
C ASN A 93 10.17 30.73 -11.81
N VAL A 94 10.69 29.51 -12.02
CA VAL A 94 12.13 29.20 -11.91
C VAL A 94 12.91 29.48 -13.20
N ARG A 95 12.27 29.51 -14.38
CA ARG A 95 12.95 29.89 -15.63
C ARG A 95 13.18 31.42 -15.63
N PRO A 96 14.44 31.91 -15.58
CA PRO A 96 14.70 33.34 -15.74
C PRO A 96 14.36 33.74 -17.18
N ARG A 97 13.82 34.96 -17.33
CA ARG A 97 13.65 35.60 -18.65
C ARG A 97 14.96 35.68 -19.41
#